data_AF-A0A8B9NDE5-F1
#
_entry.id   AF-A0A8B9NDE5-F1
#
_cell.length_a   1.000
_cell.length_b   1.000
_cell.length_c   1.000
_cell.angle_alpha   90.00
_cell.angle_beta   90.00
_cell.angle_gamma   90.00
#
_symmetry.space_group_name_H-M   'P 1'
#
loop_
_entity.id
_entity.type
_entity.pdbx_description
1 polymer ?
#
loop_
_entity_poly.entity_id
_entity_poly.type
_entity_poly.pdbx_seq_one_letter_code
_entity_poly.pdbx_strand_id
1 'polypeptide(L)' 'AGTLGPEVTPIWPWQPPKLVITEQPKQRGMRFRYECEGRSAGSILGESSTDASKTLPAIEV' A
#
# COMPACT_ATOMS: atom_id res chain seq x y z
N ALA A 1 -0.99 -18.44 -37.23
CA ALA A 1 -0.52 -18.70 -35.87
C ALA A 1 0.85 -18.06 -35.71
N GLY A 2 0.90 -16.84 -35.16
CA GLY A 2 2.16 -16.15 -34.86
C GLY A 2 2.22 -15.96 -33.35
N THR A 3 3.17 -16.61 -32.69
CA THR A 3 3.39 -16.48 -31.26
C THR A 3 3.87 -15.07 -30.95
N LEU A 4 3.06 -14.30 -30.22
CA LEU A 4 3.44 -12.99 -29.71
C LEU A 4 4.60 -13.17 -28.71
N GLY A 5 5.81 -12.81 -29.15
CA GLY A 5 7.01 -12.78 -28.32
C GLY A 5 6.90 -11.76 -27.18
N PRO A 6 7.83 -11.78 -26.22
CA PRO A 6 7.72 -11.01 -24.99
C PRO A 6 7.65 -9.52 -25.31
N GLU A 7 6.72 -8.84 -24.66
CA GLU A 7 6.55 -7.39 -24.72
C GLU A 7 7.83 -6.70 -24.23
N VAL A 8 8.72 -6.35 -25.17
CA VAL A 8 9.91 -5.57 -24.89
C VAL A 8 9.44 -4.14 -24.61
N THR A 9 9.24 -3.83 -23.33
CA THR A 9 9.07 -2.44 -22.89
C THR A 9 10.35 -1.67 -23.26
N PRO A 10 10.25 -0.56 -24.00
CA PRO A 10 11.43 0.17 -24.40
C PRO A 10 12.08 0.81 -23.16
N ILE A 11 13.33 0.43 -22.89
CA ILE A 11 14.19 1.00 -21.85
C ILE A 11 14.62 2.42 -22.24
N TRP A 12 13.72 3.39 -22.12
CA TRP A 12 14.12 4.79 -22.07
C TRP A 12 14.59 5.10 -20.64
N PRO A 13 15.77 5.72 -20.43
CA PRO A 13 16.36 5.93 -19.09
C PRO A 13 15.59 6.95 -18.23
N TRP A 14 14.46 7.45 -18.71
CA TRP A 14 13.60 8.38 -18.00
C TRP A 14 12.32 7.64 -17.60
N GLN A 15 12.36 6.95 -16.45
CA GLN A 15 11.11 6.50 -15.85
C GLN A 15 10.33 7.73 -15.39
N PRO A 16 9.03 7.82 -15.74
CA PRO A 16 8.20 8.89 -15.21
C PRO A 16 8.18 8.80 -13.67
N PRO A 17 8.05 9.95 -12.97
CA PRO A 17 7.90 9.94 -11.52
C PRO A 17 6.72 9.03 -11.13
N LYS A 18 6.92 8.20 -10.11
CA LYS A 18 5.93 7.19 -9.69
C LYS A 18 5.78 7.19 -8.19
N LEU A 19 4.55 7.08 -7.73
CA LEU A 19 4.26 6.80 -6.33
C LEU A 19 4.21 5.29 -6.12
N VAL A 20 4.87 4.81 -5.08
CA VAL A 20 4.88 3.38 -4.70
C VAL A 20 4.40 3.25 -3.26
N ILE A 21 3.49 2.31 -3.03
CA ILE A 21 3.11 1.91 -1.67
C ILE A 21 4.17 0.93 -1.16
N THR A 22 4.93 1.35 -0.15
CA THR A 22 6.02 0.55 0.43
C THR A 22 5.55 -0.31 1.61
N GLU A 23 4.49 0.10 2.30
CA GLU A 23 3.80 -0.70 3.32
C GLU A 23 2.29 -0.56 3.11
N GLN A 24 1.64 -1.66 2.74
CA GLN A 24 0.20 -1.70 2.54
C GLN A 24 -0.55 -1.58 3.88
N PRO A 25 -1.78 -1.04 3.91
CA PRO A 25 -2.60 -1.11 5.10
C PRO A 25 -3.02 -2.54 5.40
N LYS A 26 -3.06 -2.90 6.68
CA LYS A 26 -3.52 -4.21 7.13
C LYS A 26 -4.97 -4.43 6.69
N GLN A 27 -5.22 -5.54 6.00
CA GLN A 27 -6.52 -5.82 5.38
C GLN A 27 -7.67 -5.93 6.40
N ARG A 28 -7.38 -6.34 7.64
CA ARG A 28 -8.37 -6.63 8.69
C ARG A 28 -7.90 -6.15 10.06
N GLY A 29 -8.84 -6.03 10.99
CA GLY A 29 -8.57 -5.69 12.40
C GLY A 29 -8.87 -4.24 12.76
N MET A 30 -9.22 -3.41 11.79
CA MET A 30 -9.74 -2.06 12.03
C MET A 30 -11.28 -2.05 12.01
N ARG A 31 -11.88 -1.17 12.82
CA ARG A 31 -13.33 -0.92 12.84
C ARG A 31 -13.59 0.52 12.46
N PHE A 32 -14.41 0.73 11.43
CA PHE A 32 -14.95 2.05 11.14
C PHE A 32 -15.90 2.49 12.25
N ARG A 33 -15.82 3.76 12.63
CA ARG A 33 -16.56 4.31 13.76
C ARG A 33 -17.47 5.42 13.31
N TYR A 34 -18.63 5.53 13.96
CA TYR A 34 -19.52 6.67 13.77
C TYR A 34 -18.98 7.89 14.49
N GLU A 35 -19.29 9.07 13.97
CA GLU A 35 -18.92 10.35 14.57
C GLU A 35 -19.43 10.48 16.01
N CYS A 36 -20.64 9.98 16.30
CA CYS A 36 -21.25 10.04 17.62
C CYS A 36 -20.52 9.22 18.71
N GLU A 37 -19.53 8.38 18.37
CA GLU A 37 -18.74 7.65 19.37
C GLU A 37 -17.78 8.56 20.17
N GLY A 38 -17.52 9.79 19.71
CA GLY A 38 -16.82 10.82 20.49
C GLY A 38 -15.35 10.53 20.83
N ARG A 39 -14.69 9.62 20.10
CA ARG A 39 -13.27 9.28 20.26
C ARG A 39 -12.59 9.17 18.89
N SER A 40 -11.29 9.50 18.82
CA SER A 40 -10.50 9.27 17.60
C SER A 40 -10.43 7.78 17.26
N ALA A 41 -10.39 7.44 15.97
CA ALA A 41 -10.59 6.07 15.49
C ALA A 41 -9.41 5.09 15.71
N GLY A 42 -8.31 5.53 16.33
CA GLY A 42 -7.05 4.80 16.31
C GLY A 42 -6.41 4.77 14.91
N SER A 43 -5.17 4.30 14.81
CA SER A 43 -4.44 4.24 13.54
C SER A 43 -4.66 2.92 12.80
N ILE A 44 -4.78 2.97 11.48
CA ILE A 44 -4.69 1.78 10.62
C ILE A 44 -3.23 1.30 10.66
N LEU A 45 -3.03 0.01 10.91
CA LEU A 45 -1.69 -0.59 10.94
C LEU A 45 -1.23 -1.00 9.53
N GLY A 46 0.07 -1.17 9.37
CA GLY A 46 0.67 -1.77 8.17
C GLY A 46 0.44 -3.28 8.09
N GLU A 47 0.50 -3.84 6.89
CA GLU A 47 0.31 -5.26 6.60
C GLU A 47 1.35 -6.14 7.30
N SER A 48 2.59 -5.67 7.44
CA SER A 48 3.67 -6.37 8.15
C SER A 48 3.57 -6.26 9.68
N SER A 49 2.58 -5.52 10.21
CA SER A 49 2.45 -5.32 11.64
C SER A 49 2.12 -6.62 12.38
N THR A 50 2.92 -6.90 13.40
CA THR A 50 2.77 -8.02 14.34
C THR A 50 2.35 -7.50 15.72
N ASP A 51 2.21 -8.39 16.71
CA ASP A 51 1.93 -7.98 18.09
C ASP A 51 3.13 -7.36 18.79
N ALA A 52 4.35 -7.82 18.46
CA ALA A 52 5.59 -7.30 19.02
C ALA A 52 6.11 -6.03 18.31
N SER A 53 5.77 -5.85 17.03
CA SER A 53 6.22 -4.70 16.23
C SER A 53 5.07 -4.11 15.41
N LYS A 54 4.77 -2.83 15.65
CA LYS A 54 3.72 -2.10 14.96
C LYS A 54 4.31 -1.27 13.82
N THR A 55 3.82 -1.51 12.61
CA THR A 55 4.11 -0.70 11.41
C THR A 55 2.86 0.09 11.01
N LEU A 56 3.05 1.12 10.18
CA LEU A 56 1.98 1.97 9.66
C LEU A 56 2.03 2.00 8.13
N PRO A 57 0.92 2.25 7.43
CA PRO A 57 0.92 2.39 5.98
C PRO A 57 1.91 3.47 5.53
N ALA A 58 2.67 3.18 4.47
CA ALA A 58 3.74 4.05 3.99
C ALA A 58 3.82 4.07 2.46
N ILE A 59 4.27 5.20 1.92
CA ILE A 59 4.46 5.44 0.49
C ILE A 59 5.80 6.14 0.23
N GLU A 60 6.29 6.05 -1.00
CA GLU A 60 7.47 6.76 -1.52
C GLU A 60 7.18 7.31 -2.93
N VAL A 61 7.91 8.36 -3.34
CA VAL A 61 7.80 9.07 -4.64
C VAL A 61 9.09 8.92 -5.44
#